data_AF-A0A8S1QSG1-F1
#
_entry.id   AF-A0A8S1QSG1-F1
#
_cell.length_a   1.000
_cell.length_b   1.000
_cell.length_c   1.000
_cell.angle_alpha   90.00
_cell.angle_beta   90.00
_cell.angle_gamma   90.00
#
_symmetry.space_group_name_H-M   'P 1'
#
loop_
_entity.id
_entity.type
_entity.pdbx_description
1 polymer ?
#
loop_
_entity_poly.entity_id
_entity_poly.type
_entity_poly.pdbx_seq_one_letter_code
_entity_poly.pdbx_strand_id
1 'polypeptide(L)'
;MSLMTKRIIKELEQLRNDPPQSFVAQCINNNLYEWHFTIRGPEDSDYSEGIYHGKIELPVDYPIKPPNIFFLTPNGRFEVKTKICLNITKFHPENWNPSWTIRTMIEGIIQHFHVKDFAVGSIQYTSNQIKSLALGSHKWECDICGPIVKLIAPKVKQQKNEEQSQFKKDDHQQERKEDQKINNQSEQIKDAIQQQQNQNNKQVEQKQKRESEKQKEAQRNDLSDEEQEILMNKKQTAEFERLLWKAMNPDFLQQANIRIQHQQIESFHPQQLQYFDQVYKMMEEEEKVQQSLLLNKPQEQETNKRENEIAKEQEQINKINKYSSQIMLINIILLSLIFGIVFINFGEFIEQRTKEWLLVN
;
A
#
# COMPACT_ATOMS: atom_id res chain seq x y z
N MET A 1 17.85 -26.18 2.13
CA MET A 1 16.64 -25.38 1.87
C MET A 1 17.00 -23.90 1.92
N SER A 2 16.72 -23.13 0.85
CA SER A 2 17.11 -21.71 0.77
C SER A 2 16.34 -20.85 1.79
N LEU A 3 16.83 -19.64 2.09
CA LEU A 3 16.13 -18.69 2.97
C LEU A 3 14.74 -18.33 2.44
N MET A 4 14.61 -18.19 1.11
CA MET A 4 13.36 -17.96 0.41
C MET A 4 12.38 -19.12 0.60
N THR A 5 12.83 -20.36 0.42
CA THR A 5 11.99 -21.55 0.64
C THR A 5 11.54 -21.66 2.11
N LYS A 6 12.43 -21.39 3.07
CA LYS A 6 12.08 -21.37 4.51
C LYS A 6 11.01 -20.31 4.81
N ARG A 7 11.14 -19.12 4.23
CA ARG A 7 10.16 -18.03 4.36
C ARG A 7 8.79 -18.45 3.82
N ILE A 8 8.74 -18.98 2.61
CA ILE A 8 7.51 -19.43 1.95
C ILE A 8 6.82 -20.55 2.74
N ILE A 9 7.57 -21.53 3.22
CA ILE A 9 7.01 -22.64 4.02
C ILE A 9 6.38 -22.10 5.31
N LYS A 10 7.05 -21.15 5.99
CA LYS A 10 6.49 -20.51 7.18
C LYS A 10 5.19 -19.76 6.89
N GLU A 11 5.11 -19.06 5.75
CA GLU A 11 3.87 -18.36 5.36
C GLU A 11 2.74 -19.33 4.98
N LEU A 12 3.06 -20.44 4.32
CA LEU A 12 2.11 -21.54 4.08
C LEU A 12 1.57 -22.12 5.39
N GLU A 13 2.45 -22.39 6.36
CA GLU A 13 2.06 -22.88 7.68
C GLU A 13 1.17 -21.87 8.41
N GLN A 14 1.49 -20.58 8.35
CA GLN A 14 0.67 -19.53 8.94
C GLN A 14 -0.73 -19.45 8.32
N LEU A 15 -0.85 -19.57 6.99
CA LEU A 15 -2.14 -19.58 6.31
C LEU A 15 -2.96 -20.85 6.61
N ARG A 16 -2.30 -22.00 6.82
CA ARG A 16 -2.97 -23.26 7.19
C ARG A 16 -3.43 -23.29 8.63
N ASN A 17 -2.60 -22.81 9.56
CA ASN A 17 -2.88 -22.86 10.99
C ASN A 17 -3.93 -21.82 11.42
N ASP A 18 -4.01 -20.70 10.71
CA ASP A 18 -4.96 -19.61 10.99
C ASP A 18 -5.61 -19.13 9.68
N PRO A 19 -6.54 -19.91 9.09
CA PRO A 19 -7.09 -19.57 7.77
C PRO A 19 -7.96 -18.29 7.84
N PRO A 20 -7.66 -17.27 7.01
CA PRO A 20 -8.49 -16.06 6.96
C PRO A 20 -9.87 -16.35 6.38
N GLN A 21 -10.90 -15.64 6.85
CA GLN A 21 -12.27 -15.81 6.35
C GLN A 21 -12.52 -15.11 5.01
N SER A 22 -11.76 -14.06 4.73
CA SER A 22 -11.96 -13.18 3.58
C SER A 22 -11.29 -13.69 2.30
N PHE A 23 -10.32 -14.61 2.40
CA PHE A 23 -9.60 -15.14 1.25
C PHE A 23 -9.01 -16.52 1.50
N VAL A 24 -8.61 -17.19 0.42
CA VAL A 24 -7.76 -18.38 0.43
C VAL A 24 -6.59 -18.16 -0.52
N ALA A 25 -5.43 -18.76 -0.22
CA ALA A 25 -4.27 -18.72 -1.11
C ALA A 25 -3.48 -20.03 -1.04
N GLN A 26 -2.97 -20.48 -2.18
CA GLN A 26 -2.19 -21.72 -2.29
C GLN A 26 -1.19 -21.68 -3.44
N CYS A 27 -0.08 -22.41 -3.31
CA CYS A 27 0.84 -22.68 -4.43
C CYS A 27 0.18 -23.59 -5.47
N ILE A 28 0.51 -23.38 -6.73
CA ILE A 28 -0.01 -24.18 -7.85
C ILE A 28 1.03 -25.19 -8.33
N ASN A 29 0.61 -26.44 -8.59
CA ASN A 29 1.46 -27.48 -9.20
C ASN A 29 2.81 -27.70 -8.50
N ASN A 30 2.87 -27.56 -7.18
CA ASN A 30 4.10 -27.58 -6.37
C ASN A 30 5.14 -26.50 -6.74
N ASN A 31 4.75 -25.49 -7.52
CA ASN A 31 5.56 -24.32 -7.84
C ASN A 31 5.42 -23.29 -6.72
N LEU A 32 6.48 -23.14 -5.90
CA LEU A 32 6.50 -22.16 -4.80
C LEU A 32 6.49 -20.70 -5.27
N TYR A 33 6.80 -20.45 -6.55
CA TYR A 33 6.86 -19.10 -7.13
C TYR A 33 5.52 -18.63 -7.69
N GLU A 34 4.55 -19.53 -7.86
CA GLU A 34 3.22 -19.18 -8.37
C GLU A 34 2.16 -19.55 -7.36
N TRP A 35 1.46 -18.53 -6.88
CA TRP A 35 0.38 -18.65 -5.93
C TRP A 35 -0.91 -18.18 -6.55
N HIS A 36 -1.98 -18.94 -6.35
CA HIS A 36 -3.31 -18.47 -6.68
C HIS A 36 -4.02 -18.08 -5.39
N PHE A 37 -4.84 -17.04 -5.48
CA PHE A 37 -5.67 -16.58 -4.38
C PHE A 37 -7.11 -16.39 -4.85
N THR A 38 -8.05 -16.59 -3.93
CA THR A 38 -9.45 -16.27 -4.13
C THR A 38 -9.91 -15.40 -2.96
N ILE A 39 -10.46 -14.23 -3.26
CA ILE A 39 -10.90 -13.25 -2.26
C ILE A 39 -12.41 -13.04 -2.37
N ARG A 40 -13.04 -12.68 -1.25
CA ARG A 40 -14.37 -12.08 -1.25
C ARG A 40 -14.27 -10.61 -1.60
N GLY A 41 -15.20 -10.13 -2.40
CA GLY A 41 -15.37 -8.69 -2.58
C GLY A 41 -15.59 -7.99 -1.25
N PRO A 42 -15.03 -6.79 -1.04
CA PRO A 42 -15.24 -6.05 0.18
C PRO A 42 -16.72 -5.75 0.44
N GLU A 43 -17.10 -5.82 1.70
CA GLU A 43 -18.43 -5.40 2.16
C GLU A 43 -18.58 -3.89 1.93
N ASP A 44 -19.83 -3.43 1.77
CA ASP A 44 -20.16 -2.02 1.52
C ASP A 44 -19.56 -1.42 0.24
N SER A 45 -19.30 -2.26 -0.78
CA SER A 45 -18.78 -1.85 -2.09
C SER A 45 -19.61 -2.39 -3.25
N ASP A 46 -19.42 -1.84 -4.46
CA ASP A 46 -20.01 -2.40 -5.69
C ASP A 46 -19.50 -3.82 -6.02
N TYR A 47 -18.36 -4.20 -5.43
CA TYR A 47 -17.76 -5.53 -5.54
C TYR A 47 -18.31 -6.51 -4.51
N SER A 48 -19.17 -6.06 -3.60
CA SER A 48 -19.83 -6.93 -2.62
C SER A 48 -20.54 -8.10 -3.30
N GLU A 49 -20.64 -9.21 -2.58
CA GLU A 49 -21.13 -10.50 -3.08
C GLU A 49 -20.30 -11.12 -4.21
N GLY A 50 -19.23 -10.48 -4.70
CA GLY A 50 -18.30 -11.07 -5.66
C GLY A 50 -17.30 -12.03 -5.03
N ILE A 51 -16.82 -12.98 -5.84
CA ILE A 51 -15.70 -13.87 -5.54
C ILE A 51 -14.67 -13.73 -6.64
N TYR A 52 -13.48 -13.25 -6.31
CA TYR A 52 -12.49 -12.88 -7.31
C TYR A 52 -11.23 -13.73 -7.15
N HIS A 53 -10.82 -14.34 -8.26
CA HIS A 53 -9.63 -15.17 -8.32
C HIS A 53 -8.49 -14.44 -9.03
N GLY A 54 -7.28 -14.62 -8.52
CA GLY A 54 -6.07 -13.99 -9.02
C GLY A 54 -4.84 -14.84 -8.76
N LYS A 55 -3.69 -14.36 -9.21
CA LYS A 55 -2.40 -14.98 -8.96
C LYS A 55 -1.33 -13.97 -8.54
N ILE A 56 -0.39 -14.47 -7.74
CA ILE A 56 0.82 -13.79 -7.30
C ILE A 56 2.00 -14.57 -7.88
N GLU A 57 2.86 -13.87 -8.61
CA GLU A 57 4.12 -14.41 -9.12
C GLU A 57 5.27 -13.86 -8.28
N LEU A 58 5.88 -14.71 -7.47
CA LEU A 58 7.02 -14.37 -6.63
C LEU A 58 8.31 -14.37 -7.46
N PRO A 59 9.18 -13.34 -7.31
CA PRO A 59 10.49 -13.36 -7.93
C PRO A 59 11.41 -14.38 -7.23
N VAL A 60 12.48 -14.76 -7.92
CA VAL A 60 13.53 -15.64 -7.35
C VAL A 60 14.13 -15.05 -6.07
N ASP A 61 14.23 -13.72 -6.01
CA ASP A 61 14.79 -12.98 -4.88
C ASP A 61 13.76 -12.65 -3.78
N TYR A 62 12.57 -13.25 -3.78
CA TYR A 62 11.58 -13.03 -2.71
C TYR A 62 12.14 -13.46 -1.33
N PRO A 63 11.94 -12.71 -0.24
CA PRO A 63 11.13 -11.49 -0.10
C PRO A 63 11.89 -10.18 -0.31
N ILE A 64 13.12 -10.20 -0.83
CA ILE A 64 13.90 -8.96 -1.06
C ILE A 64 13.27 -8.11 -2.15
N LYS A 65 12.71 -8.73 -3.19
CA LYS A 65 12.00 -8.05 -4.27
C LYS A 65 10.48 -8.30 -4.22
N PRO A 66 9.66 -7.31 -4.62
CA PRO A 66 8.21 -7.44 -4.69
C PRO A 66 7.72 -8.40 -5.78
N PRO A 67 6.51 -8.96 -5.65
CA PRO A 67 5.91 -9.81 -6.67
C PRO A 67 5.18 -9.06 -7.79
N ASN A 68 4.79 -9.80 -8.82
CA ASN A 68 3.73 -9.39 -9.73
C ASN A 68 2.38 -9.95 -9.25
N ILE A 69 1.30 -9.21 -9.49
CA ILE A 69 -0.06 -9.60 -9.11
C ILE A 69 -0.96 -9.47 -10.35
N PHE A 70 -1.90 -10.39 -10.47
CA PHE A 70 -2.86 -10.46 -11.58
C PHE A 70 -4.23 -10.88 -11.07
N PHE A 71 -5.29 -10.32 -11.67
CA PHE A 71 -6.64 -10.88 -11.56
C PHE A 71 -6.93 -11.79 -12.74
N LEU A 72 -7.66 -12.88 -12.48
CA LEU A 72 -8.09 -13.83 -13.50
C LEU A 72 -9.61 -13.74 -13.72
N THR A 73 -10.37 -13.50 -12.65
CA THR A 73 -11.81 -13.25 -12.73
C THR A 73 -12.10 -11.81 -13.17
N PRO A 74 -12.96 -11.59 -14.18
CA PRO A 74 -13.45 -10.26 -14.53
C PRO A 74 -14.11 -9.58 -13.33
N ASN A 75 -13.62 -8.41 -12.95
CA ASN A 75 -14.04 -7.72 -11.73
C ASN A 75 -14.40 -6.24 -11.95
N GLY A 76 -14.09 -5.66 -13.12
CA GLY A 76 -14.42 -4.27 -13.46
C GLY A 76 -13.50 -3.22 -12.85
N ARG A 77 -12.52 -3.62 -12.02
CA ARG A 77 -11.47 -2.75 -11.45
C ARG A 77 -10.11 -2.96 -12.11
N PHE A 78 -9.72 -4.21 -12.30
CA PHE A 78 -8.46 -4.62 -12.88
C PHE A 78 -8.69 -5.43 -14.14
N GLU A 79 -7.92 -5.12 -15.18
CA GLU A 79 -7.85 -5.92 -16.39
C GLU A 79 -7.34 -7.33 -16.07
N VAL A 80 -8.01 -8.34 -16.62
CA VAL A 80 -7.67 -9.74 -16.35
C VAL A 80 -6.38 -10.12 -17.06
N LYS A 81 -5.57 -10.98 -16.42
CA LYS A 81 -4.28 -11.47 -16.91
C LYS A 81 -3.25 -10.37 -17.20
N THR A 82 -3.48 -9.14 -16.74
CA THR A 82 -2.54 -8.02 -16.80
C THR A 82 -1.89 -7.80 -15.44
N LYS A 83 -0.61 -7.38 -15.44
CA LYS A 83 0.09 -7.00 -14.20
C LYS A 83 -0.57 -5.76 -13.62
N ILE A 84 -0.98 -5.82 -12.36
CA ILE A 84 -1.55 -4.65 -11.67
C ILE A 84 -0.46 -3.88 -10.94
N CYS A 85 -0.60 -2.55 -10.93
CA CYS A 85 0.27 -1.66 -10.18
C CYS A 85 -0.38 -1.29 -8.84
N LEU A 86 0.23 -1.75 -7.75
CA LEU A 86 -0.07 -1.35 -6.37
C LEU A 86 1.25 -1.01 -5.66
N ASN A 87 1.19 -0.28 -4.54
CA ASN A 87 2.36 0.03 -3.71
C ASN A 87 3.11 -1.21 -3.18
N ILE A 88 2.47 -2.39 -3.20
CA ILE A 88 3.05 -3.69 -2.82
C ILE A 88 3.62 -4.51 -3.99
N THR A 89 3.61 -3.97 -5.21
CA THR A 89 3.98 -4.71 -6.44
C THR A 89 5.30 -4.25 -7.03
N LYS A 90 5.82 -5.02 -8.00
CA LYS A 90 7.05 -4.73 -8.74
C LYS A 90 7.13 -3.35 -9.42
N PHE A 91 6.00 -2.67 -9.61
CA PHE A 91 5.99 -1.30 -10.13
C PHE A 91 6.58 -0.27 -9.17
N HIS A 92 6.56 -0.55 -7.85
CA HIS A 92 7.04 0.33 -6.79
C HIS A 92 8.06 -0.37 -5.87
N PRO A 93 9.24 -0.77 -6.39
CA PRO A 93 10.26 -1.47 -5.59
C PRO A 93 10.75 -0.64 -4.38
N GLU A 94 10.68 0.68 -4.46
CA GLU A 94 11.02 1.61 -3.38
C GLU A 94 10.06 1.53 -2.18
N ASN A 95 8.81 1.15 -2.41
CA ASN A 95 7.78 1.04 -1.38
C ASN A 95 7.69 -0.38 -0.81
N TRP A 96 8.41 -1.34 -1.40
CA TRP A 96 8.35 -2.73 -0.99
C TRP A 96 8.99 -2.95 0.37
N ASN A 97 8.26 -3.59 1.28
CA ASN A 97 8.78 -4.04 2.56
C ASN A 97 8.94 -5.57 2.56
N PRO A 98 10.18 -6.12 2.67
CA PRO A 98 10.43 -7.57 2.76
C PRO A 98 9.75 -8.28 3.94
N SER A 99 9.21 -7.54 4.90
CA SER A 99 8.41 -8.09 5.99
C SER A 99 7.01 -8.50 5.55
N TRP A 100 6.47 -7.92 4.46
CA TRP A 100 5.15 -8.28 3.93
C TRP A 100 5.11 -9.74 3.46
N THR A 101 4.07 -10.43 3.91
CA THR A 101 3.75 -11.83 3.62
C THR A 101 2.67 -11.93 2.54
N ILE A 102 2.45 -13.12 1.98
CA ILE A 102 1.31 -13.45 1.12
C ILE A 102 -0.01 -12.98 1.75
N ARG A 103 -0.19 -13.21 3.06
CA ARG A 103 -1.37 -12.74 3.80
C ARG A 103 -1.54 -11.24 3.72
N THR A 104 -0.53 -10.48 4.15
CA THR A 104 -0.62 -9.02 4.20
C THR A 104 -0.75 -8.42 2.80
N MET A 105 -0.18 -9.07 1.78
CA MET A 105 -0.36 -8.64 0.38
C MET A 105 -1.81 -8.81 -0.08
N ILE A 106 -2.45 -9.95 0.20
CA ILE A 106 -3.84 -10.18 -0.18
C ILE A 106 -4.79 -9.26 0.60
N GLU A 107 -4.54 -9.04 1.89
CA GLU A 107 -5.27 -8.06 2.70
C GLU A 107 -5.14 -6.65 2.11
N GLY A 108 -3.93 -6.26 1.69
CA GLY A 108 -3.69 -5.01 0.98
C GLY A 108 -4.46 -4.91 -0.35
N ILE A 109 -4.51 -5.99 -1.14
CA ILE A 109 -5.30 -6.05 -2.38
C ILE A 109 -6.77 -5.78 -2.08
N ILE A 110 -7.36 -6.44 -1.07
CA ILE A 110 -8.77 -6.28 -0.69
C ILE A 110 -9.06 -4.81 -0.35
N GLN A 111 -8.17 -4.13 0.39
CA GLN A 111 -8.34 -2.72 0.75
C GLN A 111 -8.33 -1.80 -0.48
N HIS A 112 -7.52 -2.09 -1.50
CA HIS A 112 -7.39 -1.27 -2.70
C HIS A 112 -8.59 -1.38 -3.67
N PHE A 113 -9.54 -2.29 -3.45
CA PHE A 113 -10.73 -2.40 -4.31
C PHE A 113 -11.58 -1.12 -4.31
N HIS A 114 -11.62 -0.38 -3.21
CA HIS A 114 -12.40 0.85 -3.09
C HIS A 114 -11.70 2.07 -3.71
N VAL A 115 -10.38 1.99 -3.90
CA VAL A 115 -9.58 3.11 -4.38
C VAL A 115 -9.82 3.25 -5.87
N LYS A 116 -10.37 4.39 -6.30
CA LYS A 116 -10.51 4.75 -7.71
C LYS A 116 -9.26 5.49 -8.17
N ASP A 117 -8.21 4.74 -8.50
CA ASP A 117 -7.01 5.28 -9.13
C ASP A 117 -6.92 4.89 -10.62
N PHE A 118 -6.08 5.62 -11.35
CA PHE A 118 -5.70 5.33 -12.73
C PHE A 118 -4.29 4.73 -12.76
N ALA A 119 -4.15 3.52 -12.22
CA ALA A 119 -2.88 2.80 -12.23
C ALA A 119 -2.77 1.81 -13.40
N VAL A 120 -1.56 1.30 -13.67
CA VAL A 120 -1.36 0.25 -14.70
C VAL A 120 -2.21 -0.98 -14.37
N GLY A 121 -2.95 -1.46 -15.36
CA GLY A 121 -3.86 -2.59 -15.24
C GLY A 121 -5.23 -2.23 -14.64
N SER A 122 -5.49 -0.96 -14.33
CA SER A 122 -6.83 -0.51 -13.92
C SER A 122 -7.77 -0.32 -15.11
N ILE A 123 -9.05 -0.63 -14.90
CA ILE A 123 -10.15 -0.40 -15.84
C ILE A 123 -11.30 0.29 -15.09
N GLN A 124 -12.19 0.94 -15.84
CA GLN A 124 -13.31 1.71 -15.27
C GLN A 124 -14.64 1.21 -15.80
N TYR A 125 -15.40 0.59 -14.90
CA TYR A 125 -16.75 0.14 -15.14
C TYR A 125 -17.72 0.93 -14.26
N THR A 126 -18.98 1.02 -14.69
CA THR A 126 -20.03 1.60 -13.86
C THR A 126 -20.40 0.66 -12.71
N SER A 127 -20.91 1.21 -11.61
CA SER A 127 -21.37 0.44 -10.45
C SER A 127 -22.32 -0.72 -10.81
N ASN A 128 -23.23 -0.51 -11.77
CA ASN A 128 -24.16 -1.54 -12.22
C ASN A 128 -23.46 -2.68 -12.97
N GLN A 129 -22.48 -2.36 -13.80
CA GLN A 129 -21.70 -3.39 -14.49
C GLN A 129 -20.82 -4.17 -13.50
N ILE A 130 -20.20 -3.49 -12.52
CA ILE A 130 -19.40 -4.14 -11.48
C ILE A 130 -20.27 -5.11 -10.66
N LYS A 131 -21.46 -4.69 -10.23
CA LYS A 131 -22.42 -5.56 -9.52
C LYS A 131 -22.84 -6.77 -10.36
N SER A 132 -23.05 -6.58 -11.66
CA SER A 132 -23.35 -7.68 -12.59
C SER A 132 -22.17 -8.67 -12.68
N LEU A 133 -20.94 -8.17 -12.76
CA LEU A 133 -19.73 -9.00 -12.73
C LEU A 133 -19.56 -9.72 -11.38
N ALA A 134 -19.84 -9.06 -10.26
CA ALA A 134 -19.79 -9.66 -8.93
C ALA A 134 -20.73 -10.86 -8.84
N LEU A 135 -21.99 -10.74 -9.28
CA LEU A 135 -22.92 -11.87 -9.35
C LEU A 135 -22.46 -12.96 -10.33
N GLY A 136 -21.95 -12.55 -11.50
CA GLY A 136 -21.43 -13.47 -12.52
C GLY A 136 -20.20 -14.27 -12.06
N SER A 137 -19.40 -13.71 -11.15
CA SER A 137 -18.17 -14.33 -10.65
C SER A 137 -18.37 -15.69 -9.98
N HIS A 138 -19.56 -15.95 -9.43
CA HIS A 138 -19.90 -17.25 -8.83
C HIS A 138 -19.93 -18.41 -9.81
N LYS A 139 -20.14 -18.11 -11.10
CA LYS A 139 -20.15 -19.12 -12.17
C LYS A 139 -18.80 -19.24 -12.86
N TRP A 140 -17.84 -18.41 -12.49
CA TRP A 140 -16.52 -18.40 -13.12
C TRP A 140 -15.67 -19.55 -12.57
N GLU A 141 -14.88 -20.17 -13.44
CA GLU A 141 -14.00 -21.28 -13.08
C GLU A 141 -12.59 -20.98 -13.56
N CYS A 142 -11.60 -21.34 -12.73
CA CYS A 142 -10.19 -21.25 -13.10
C CYS A 142 -9.79 -22.50 -13.87
N ASP A 143 -9.03 -22.32 -14.97
CA ASP A 143 -8.48 -23.42 -15.77
C ASP A 143 -7.62 -24.40 -14.94
N ILE A 144 -7.06 -23.93 -13.82
CA ILE A 144 -6.17 -24.70 -12.95
C ILE A 144 -6.86 -25.11 -11.64
N CYS A 145 -7.55 -24.17 -10.99
CA CYS A 145 -8.14 -24.42 -9.67
C CYS A 145 -9.58 -24.94 -9.72
N GLY A 146 -10.25 -24.89 -10.88
CA GLY A 146 -11.66 -25.22 -11.01
C GLY A 146 -12.60 -24.14 -10.44
N PRO A 147 -13.81 -24.52 -9.97
CA PRO A 147 -14.83 -23.57 -9.54
C PRO A 147 -14.40 -22.77 -8.31
N ILE A 148 -14.22 -21.45 -8.46
CA ILE A 148 -13.59 -20.62 -7.43
C ILE A 148 -14.43 -20.48 -6.16
N VAL A 149 -15.75 -20.59 -6.28
CA VAL A 149 -16.68 -20.56 -5.15
C VAL A 149 -16.45 -21.71 -4.17
N LYS A 150 -15.97 -22.86 -4.67
CA LYS A 150 -15.66 -24.03 -3.84
C LYS A 150 -14.33 -23.89 -3.11
N LEU A 151 -13.47 -22.96 -3.52
CA LEU A 151 -12.16 -22.74 -2.92
C LEU A 151 -12.25 -21.96 -1.61
N ILE A 152 -13.27 -21.12 -1.45
CA ILE A 152 -13.42 -20.24 -0.30
C ILE A 152 -14.58 -20.69 0.59
N ALA A 153 -14.33 -20.78 1.91
CA ALA A 153 -15.33 -21.24 2.87
C ALA A 153 -16.58 -20.33 2.87
N PRO A 154 -17.80 -20.87 2.96
CA PRO A 154 -19.04 -20.07 2.96
C PRO A 154 -19.05 -18.99 4.04
N LYS A 155 -19.68 -17.83 3.77
CA LYS A 155 -19.93 -16.81 4.82
C LYS A 155 -20.82 -17.43 5.90
N VAL A 156 -20.33 -17.53 7.14
CA VAL A 156 -21.16 -17.90 8.29
C VAL A 156 -22.08 -16.72 8.59
N LYS A 157 -23.38 -16.87 8.39
CA LYS A 157 -24.36 -15.86 8.79
C LYS A 157 -24.37 -15.77 10.32
N GLN A 158 -23.89 -14.68 10.88
CA GLN A 158 -24.21 -14.33 12.27
C GLN A 158 -25.72 -14.06 12.33
N GLN A 159 -26.49 -14.96 12.90
CA GLN A 159 -27.90 -14.72 13.19
C GLN A 159 -27.98 -13.60 14.23
N LYS A 160 -28.36 -12.39 13.80
CA LYS A 160 -29.03 -11.47 14.70
C LYS A 160 -30.39 -12.09 14.99
N ASN A 161 -30.57 -12.67 16.17
CA ASN A 161 -31.87 -13.13 16.63
C ASN A 161 -32.76 -11.90 16.86
N GLU A 162 -33.55 -11.59 15.84
CA GLU A 162 -34.75 -10.75 15.91
C GLU A 162 -35.86 -11.55 16.60
N GLU A 163 -35.72 -11.81 17.90
CA GLU A 163 -36.82 -12.30 18.73
C GLU A 163 -36.86 -11.52 20.02
N GLN A 164 -37.53 -10.36 20.00
CA GLN A 164 -38.23 -9.78 21.14
C GLN A 164 -39.06 -8.58 20.68
N SER A 165 -40.12 -8.84 19.92
CA SER A 165 -41.20 -7.87 19.72
C SER A 165 -42.55 -8.56 19.64
N GLN A 166 -42.97 -9.19 20.74
CA GLN A 166 -44.34 -9.16 21.27
C GLN A 166 -44.47 -10.18 22.39
N PHE A 167 -44.37 -9.72 23.65
CA PHE A 167 -45.27 -10.08 24.75
C PHE A 167 -44.70 -9.47 26.04
N LYS A 168 -45.21 -8.29 26.40
CA LYS A 168 -45.71 -7.91 27.74
C LYS A 168 -45.72 -6.38 27.86
N LYS A 169 -46.92 -5.83 27.62
CA LYS A 169 -47.40 -4.71 28.42
C LYS A 169 -47.61 -5.23 29.85
N ASP A 170 -47.41 -4.33 30.81
CA ASP A 170 -47.59 -4.50 32.26
C ASP A 170 -46.46 -5.38 32.86
N ASP A 171 -45.49 -4.86 33.59
CA ASP A 171 -45.64 -4.13 34.83
C ASP A 171 -44.32 -3.41 35.16
N HIS A 172 -44.42 -2.25 35.79
CA HIS A 172 -43.30 -1.38 36.07
C HIS A 172 -42.78 -1.64 37.47
N GLN A 173 -41.45 -1.56 37.62
CA GLN A 173 -40.67 -1.46 38.86
C GLN A 173 -40.25 -2.79 39.53
N GLN A 174 -39.06 -3.31 39.15
CA GLN A 174 -37.98 -3.72 40.08
C GLN A 174 -36.74 -4.31 39.36
N GLU A 175 -36.21 -3.66 38.33
CA GLU A 175 -34.89 -4.00 37.77
C GLU A 175 -34.07 -2.72 37.65
N ARG A 176 -33.18 -2.46 38.63
CA ARG A 176 -32.13 -1.44 38.45
C ARG A 176 -30.95 -1.52 39.43
N LYS A 177 -30.67 -2.66 40.06
CA LYS A 177 -29.52 -2.76 41.00
C LYS A 177 -28.63 -4.00 40.88
N GLU A 178 -28.94 -4.99 40.05
CA GLU A 178 -28.09 -6.19 39.91
C GLU A 178 -27.26 -6.22 38.60
N ASP A 179 -27.72 -5.59 37.51
CA ASP A 179 -27.00 -5.58 36.23
C ASP A 179 -25.70 -4.77 36.22
N GLN A 180 -25.54 -3.80 37.13
CA GLN A 180 -24.30 -3.03 37.27
C GLN A 180 -23.17 -3.80 37.97
N LYS A 181 -23.49 -4.87 38.71
CA LYS A 181 -22.47 -5.68 39.42
C LYS A 181 -21.86 -6.75 38.51
N ILE A 182 -22.68 -7.37 37.66
CA ILE A 182 -22.25 -8.45 36.76
C ILE A 182 -21.40 -7.90 35.60
N ASN A 183 -21.75 -6.72 35.08
CA ASN A 183 -21.02 -6.13 33.94
C ASN A 183 -19.60 -5.67 34.34
N ASN A 184 -19.45 -5.08 35.53
CA ASN A 184 -18.16 -4.64 36.07
C ASN A 184 -17.23 -5.80 36.43
N GLN A 185 -17.76 -6.95 36.87
CA GLN A 185 -16.95 -8.15 37.10
C GLN A 185 -16.48 -8.80 35.78
N SER A 186 -17.29 -8.72 34.71
CA SER A 186 -16.93 -9.30 33.42
C SER A 186 -15.80 -8.54 32.70
N GLU A 187 -15.75 -7.22 32.85
CA GLU A 187 -14.66 -6.40 32.28
C GLU A 187 -13.35 -6.58 33.05
N GLN A 188 -13.40 -6.64 34.38
CA GLN A 188 -12.21 -6.89 35.20
C GLN A 188 -11.56 -8.26 34.92
N ILE A 189 -12.35 -9.29 34.62
CA ILE A 189 -11.85 -10.62 34.26
C ILE A 189 -11.21 -10.62 32.86
N LYS A 190 -11.79 -9.89 31.89
CA LYS A 190 -11.23 -9.77 30.53
C LYS A 190 -9.89 -9.04 30.53
N ASP A 191 -9.78 -7.95 31.30
CA ASP A 191 -8.52 -7.21 31.42
C ASP A 191 -7.43 -8.02 32.14
N ALA A 192 -7.80 -8.80 33.16
CA ALA A 192 -6.86 -9.69 33.84
C ALA A 192 -6.33 -10.81 32.93
N ILE A 193 -7.20 -11.41 32.09
CA ILE A 193 -6.79 -12.43 31.10
C ILE A 193 -5.86 -11.83 30.05
N GLN A 194 -6.16 -10.63 29.55
CA GLN A 194 -5.33 -9.95 28.55
C GLN A 194 -3.96 -9.57 29.13
N GLN A 195 -3.91 -9.11 30.39
CA GLN A 195 -2.65 -8.79 31.07
C GLN A 195 -1.79 -10.04 31.31
N GLN A 196 -2.40 -11.17 31.69
CA GLN A 196 -1.69 -12.42 31.91
C GLN A 196 -1.14 -13.01 30.60
N GLN A 197 -1.89 -12.93 29.50
CA GLN A 197 -1.41 -13.33 28.17
C GLN A 197 -0.23 -12.47 27.69
N ASN A 198 -0.30 -11.15 27.89
CA ASN A 198 0.79 -10.23 27.56
C ASN A 198 2.06 -10.48 28.39
N GLN A 199 1.93 -10.86 29.66
CA GLN A 199 3.07 -11.22 30.50
C GLN A 199 3.73 -12.53 30.05
N ASN A 200 2.93 -13.54 29.70
CA ASN A 200 3.45 -14.82 29.20
C ASN A 200 4.19 -14.65 27.86
N ASN A 201 3.65 -13.86 26.93
CA ASN A 201 4.32 -13.59 25.65
C ASN A 201 5.65 -12.86 25.84
N LYS A 202 5.73 -11.87 26.73
CA LYS A 202 6.99 -11.18 27.05
C LYS A 202 8.05 -12.11 27.66
N GLN A 203 7.65 -13.07 28.50
CA GLN A 203 8.59 -14.04 29.08
C GLN A 203 9.12 -15.03 28.03
N VAL A 204 8.26 -15.48 27.10
CA VAL A 204 8.66 -16.36 26.00
C VAL A 204 9.63 -15.67 25.05
N GLU A 205 9.36 -14.42 24.68
CA GLU A 205 10.26 -13.62 23.84
C GLU A 205 11.63 -13.38 24.49
N GLN A 206 11.66 -13.07 25.79
CA GLN A 206 12.93 -12.88 26.52
C GLN A 206 13.74 -14.19 26.61
N LYS A 207 13.08 -15.34 26.76
CA LYS A 207 13.75 -16.65 26.80
C LYS A 207 14.33 -17.00 25.43
N GLN A 208 13.56 -16.84 24.36
CA GLN A 208 14.03 -17.07 22.98
C GLN A 208 15.19 -16.14 22.60
N LYS A 209 15.13 -14.87 23.03
CA LYS A 209 16.21 -13.92 22.78
C LYS A 209 17.50 -14.33 23.47
N ARG A 210 17.44 -14.74 24.75
CA ARG A 210 18.61 -15.24 25.51
C ARG A 210 19.20 -16.52 24.91
N GLU A 211 18.36 -17.44 24.43
CA GLU A 211 18.82 -18.67 23.75
C GLU A 211 19.49 -18.35 22.40
N SER A 212 18.94 -17.40 21.65
CA SER A 212 19.54 -16.95 20.38
C SER A 212 20.87 -16.21 20.57
N GLU A 213 21.01 -15.44 21.65
CA GLU A 213 22.24 -14.73 22.00
C GLU A 213 23.34 -15.71 22.41
N LYS A 214 23.00 -16.72 23.23
CA LYS A 214 23.94 -17.81 23.59
C LYS A 214 24.44 -18.61 22.38
N GLN A 215 23.56 -18.88 21.41
CA GLN A 215 23.95 -19.58 20.17
C GLN A 215 24.85 -18.73 19.27
N LYS A 216 24.59 -17.42 19.19
CA LYS A 216 25.42 -16.48 18.43
C LYS A 216 26.78 -16.28 19.09
N GLU A 217 26.84 -16.27 20.42
CA GLU A 217 28.08 -16.15 21.17
C GLU A 217 28.96 -17.41 21.03
N ALA A 218 28.36 -18.60 21.05
CA ALA A 218 29.07 -19.85 20.75
C ALA A 218 29.65 -19.88 19.33
N GLN A 219 28.89 -19.41 18.33
CA GLN A 219 29.37 -19.31 16.94
C GLN A 219 30.44 -18.23 16.73
N ARG A 220 30.48 -17.20 17.60
CA ARG A 220 31.44 -16.10 17.48
C ARG A 220 32.84 -16.50 17.96
N ASN A 221 32.91 -17.44 18.92
CA ASN A 221 34.16 -17.93 19.50
C ASN A 221 34.92 -18.89 18.58
N ASP A 222 34.30 -19.37 17.49
CA ASP A 222 34.91 -20.23 16.46
C ASP A 222 35.46 -19.46 15.24
N LEU A 223 35.35 -18.11 15.22
CA LEU A 223 35.77 -17.26 14.10
C LEU A 223 37.22 -16.81 14.24
N SER A 224 37.94 -16.71 13.12
CA SER A 224 39.32 -16.19 13.08
C SER A 224 39.38 -14.69 13.41
N ASP A 225 40.53 -14.20 13.87
CA ASP A 225 40.69 -12.81 14.34
C ASP A 225 40.30 -11.76 13.28
N GLU A 226 40.58 -12.03 12.01
CA GLU A 226 40.24 -11.17 10.87
C GLU A 226 38.72 -11.12 10.61
N GLU A 227 38.02 -12.24 10.80
CA GLU A 227 36.56 -12.33 10.68
C GLU A 227 35.86 -11.64 11.86
N GLN A 228 36.45 -11.69 13.05
CA GLN A 228 35.97 -10.96 14.22
C GLN A 228 36.07 -9.45 14.03
N GLU A 229 37.16 -8.96 13.42
CA GLU A 229 37.36 -7.55 13.10
C GLU A 229 36.35 -7.02 12.05
N ILE A 230 36.13 -7.79 10.97
CA ILE A 230 35.12 -7.45 9.95
C ILE A 230 33.71 -7.42 10.55
N LEU A 231 33.39 -8.35 11.46
CA LEU A 231 32.10 -8.41 12.14
C LEU A 231 31.92 -7.24 13.11
N MET A 232 32.98 -6.83 13.82
CA MET A 232 32.98 -5.65 14.69
C MET A 232 32.73 -4.38 13.89
N ASN A 233 33.43 -4.19 12.77
CA ASN A 233 33.24 -3.05 11.88
C ASN A 233 31.83 -3.01 11.31
N LYS A 234 31.29 -4.13 10.81
CA LYS A 234 29.90 -4.23 10.35
C LYS A 234 28.87 -3.92 11.45
N LYS A 235 29.14 -4.33 12.69
CA LYS A 235 28.26 -4.06 13.84
C LYS A 235 28.26 -2.58 14.19
N GLN A 236 29.43 -1.93 14.16
CA GLN A 236 29.55 -0.48 14.35
C GLN A 236 28.85 0.29 13.23
N THR A 237 28.95 -0.15 11.97
CA THR A 237 28.22 0.46 10.84
C THR A 237 26.71 0.30 11.00
N ALA A 238 26.22 -0.90 11.35
CA ALA A 238 24.79 -1.14 11.55
C ALA A 238 24.22 -0.38 12.76
N GLU A 239 25.02 -0.20 13.81
CA GLU A 239 24.64 0.62 14.96
C GLU A 239 24.58 2.10 14.59
N PHE A 240 25.54 2.59 13.80
CA PHE A 240 25.56 3.94 13.26
C PHE A 240 24.34 4.22 12.35
N GLU A 241 24.03 3.33 11.41
CA GLU A 241 22.85 3.44 10.54
C GLU A 241 21.53 3.42 11.34
N ARG A 242 21.46 2.60 12.39
CA ARG A 242 20.29 2.55 13.28
C ARG A 242 20.12 3.83 14.09
N LEU A 243 21.22 4.44 14.54
CA LEU A 243 21.19 5.70 15.26
C LEU A 243 20.82 6.87 14.34
N LEU A 244 21.34 6.90 13.11
CA LEU A 244 20.92 7.84 12.08
C LEU A 244 19.43 7.73 11.77
N TRP A 245 18.92 6.51 11.58
CA TRP A 245 17.50 6.27 11.31
C TRP A 245 16.59 6.72 12.46
N LYS A 246 17.05 6.58 13.72
CA LYS A 246 16.33 7.06 14.90
C LYS A 246 16.35 8.58 15.05
N ALA A 247 17.44 9.23 14.65
CA ALA A 247 17.54 10.69 14.66
C ALA A 247 16.65 11.34 13.59
N MET A 248 16.42 10.66 12.46
CA MET A 248 15.65 11.17 11.32
C MET A 248 14.13 10.94 11.40
N ASN A 249 13.59 10.36 12.49
CA ASN A 249 12.16 10.11 12.68
C ASN A 249 11.59 10.88 13.90
N PRO A 250 10.77 11.92 13.71
CA PRO A 250 10.34 12.83 14.78
C PRO A 250 9.34 12.23 15.78
N ASP A 251 8.59 11.17 15.44
CA ASP A 251 7.63 10.52 16.36
C ASP A 251 8.28 9.84 17.58
N PHE A 252 9.61 9.67 17.58
CA PHE A 252 10.34 9.03 18.68
C PHE A 252 10.89 10.04 19.72
N LEU A 253 10.87 11.35 19.43
CA LEU A 253 11.50 12.37 20.28
C LEU A 253 10.70 12.74 21.54
N GLN A 254 9.38 12.47 21.59
CA GLN A 254 8.63 12.65 22.84
C GLN A 254 9.00 11.65 23.95
N GLN A 255 9.53 10.47 23.59
CA GLN A 255 9.97 9.45 24.56
C GLN A 255 11.51 9.42 24.75
N ALA A 256 12.28 10.05 23.85
CA ALA A 256 13.75 9.99 23.88
C ALA A 256 14.41 11.07 24.76
N ASN A 257 13.71 12.17 25.07
CA ASN A 257 14.28 13.27 25.86
C ASN A 257 14.71 12.90 27.30
N ILE A 258 14.36 11.70 27.77
CA ILE A 258 14.70 11.23 29.13
C ILE A 258 15.96 10.35 29.14
N ARG A 259 16.46 9.85 27.99
CA ARG A 259 17.50 8.81 27.98
C ARG A 259 18.83 9.19 27.34
N ILE A 260 18.93 10.32 26.63
CA ILE A 260 20.17 10.80 26.02
C ILE A 260 20.87 11.79 26.97
N GLN A 261 21.15 11.37 28.20
CA GLN A 261 22.04 12.12 29.09
C GLN A 261 23.25 11.35 29.60
N HIS A 262 23.40 10.05 29.36
CA HIS A 262 24.58 9.35 29.88
C HIS A 262 25.19 8.35 28.91
N GLN A 263 26.45 8.64 28.57
CA GLN A 263 27.52 7.78 28.07
C GLN A 263 27.28 7.08 26.73
N GLN A 264 27.75 7.68 25.62
CA GLN A 264 28.34 6.99 24.45
C GLN A 264 28.74 7.96 23.31
N ILE A 265 29.37 9.11 23.60
CA ILE A 265 29.79 10.06 22.54
C ILE A 265 31.30 9.98 22.23
N GLU A 266 32.11 9.36 23.09
CA GLU A 266 33.58 9.40 22.96
C GLU A 266 34.18 8.37 21.99
N SER A 267 33.40 7.46 21.39
CA SER A 267 33.91 6.41 20.50
C SER A 267 33.71 6.66 19.01
N PHE A 268 33.18 7.82 18.61
CA PHE A 268 32.90 8.12 17.20
C PHE A 268 34.08 8.83 16.53
N HIS A 269 34.32 8.51 15.25
CA HIS A 269 35.37 9.13 14.46
C HIS A 269 35.11 10.64 14.31
N PRO A 270 36.12 11.54 14.36
CA PRO A 270 35.91 12.99 14.36
C PRO A 270 35.09 13.53 13.18
N GLN A 271 35.20 12.90 12.01
CA GLN A 271 34.37 13.24 10.84
C GLN A 271 32.89 12.87 10.99
N GLN A 272 32.59 11.81 11.76
CA GLN A 272 31.21 11.41 12.06
C GLN A 272 30.56 12.35 13.07
N LEU A 273 31.34 12.82 14.06
CA LEU A 273 30.91 13.86 15.00
C LEU A 273 30.63 15.19 14.26
N GLN A 274 31.50 15.59 13.34
CA GLN A 274 31.30 16.79 12.53
C GLN A 274 30.04 16.71 11.65
N TYR A 275 29.76 15.55 11.06
CA TYR A 275 28.55 15.32 10.27
C TYR A 275 27.29 15.32 11.15
N PHE A 276 27.37 14.72 12.34
CA PHE A 276 26.26 14.72 13.30
C PHE A 276 25.92 16.13 13.79
N ASP A 277 26.93 16.94 14.11
CA ASP A 277 26.75 18.35 14.48
C ASP A 277 26.14 19.19 13.35
N GLN A 278 26.47 18.90 12.09
CA GLN A 278 25.86 19.58 10.93
C GLN A 278 24.39 19.21 10.78
N VAL A 279 24.05 17.92 10.89
CA VAL A 279 22.66 17.45 10.79
C VAL A 279 21.82 17.98 11.95
N TYR A 280 22.36 17.98 13.16
CA TYR A 280 21.68 18.51 14.35
C TYR A 280 21.39 20.02 14.22
N LYS A 281 22.34 20.80 13.71
CA LYS A 281 22.13 22.24 13.45
C LYS A 281 21.06 22.50 12.39
N MET A 282 21.03 21.71 11.32
CA MET A 282 19.99 21.81 10.29
C MET A 282 18.60 21.50 10.84
N MET A 283 18.49 20.50 11.72
CA MET A 283 17.22 20.13 12.36
C MET A 283 16.73 21.20 13.33
N GLU A 284 17.63 21.82 14.11
CA GLU A 284 17.26 22.90 15.05
C GLU A 284 16.82 24.18 14.32
N GLU A 285 17.37 24.45 13.13
CA GLU A 285 16.92 25.52 12.24
C GLU A 285 15.55 25.22 11.64
N GLU A 286 15.31 23.98 11.22
CA GLU A 286 14.02 23.54 10.67
C GLU A 286 12.90 23.62 11.73
N GLU A 287 13.18 23.22 12.98
CA GLU A 287 12.22 23.34 14.08
C GLU A 287 11.88 24.80 14.41
N LYS A 288 12.88 25.71 14.39
CA LYS A 288 12.66 27.16 14.54
C LYS A 288 11.80 27.74 13.41
N VAL A 289 12.00 27.28 12.17
CA VAL A 289 11.18 27.67 11.02
C VAL A 289 9.73 27.18 11.20
N GLN A 290 9.53 25.92 11.59
CA GLN A 290 8.19 25.35 11.82
C GLN A 290 7.44 26.05 12.97
N GLN A 291 8.11 26.36 14.07
CA GLN A 291 7.51 27.12 15.18
C GLN A 291 7.13 28.55 14.77
N SER A 292 7.96 29.22 13.96
CA SER A 292 7.68 30.55 13.42
C SER A 292 6.49 30.56 12.43
N LEU A 293 6.26 29.46 11.73
CA LEU A 293 5.12 29.26 10.82
C LEU A 293 3.81 28.98 11.59
N LEU A 294 3.89 28.30 12.73
CA LEU A 294 2.71 28.01 13.59
C LEU A 294 2.20 29.25 14.33
N LEU A 295 3.10 30.17 14.73
CA LEU A 295 2.76 31.42 15.42
C LEU A 295 2.13 32.50 14.51
N ASN A 296 2.23 32.35 13.18
CA ASN A 296 1.77 33.34 12.19
C ASN A 296 0.51 32.92 11.41
N LYS A 297 -0.29 31.98 11.91
CA LYS A 297 -1.51 31.54 11.20
C LYS A 297 -2.66 32.57 11.38
N PRO A 298 -3.21 33.19 10.33
CA PRO A 298 -4.30 34.17 10.45
C PRO A 298 -5.62 33.49 10.84
N GLN A 299 -6.43 34.16 11.66
CA GLN A 299 -7.75 33.68 12.07
C GLN A 299 -8.77 33.67 10.92
N GLU A 300 -9.63 32.65 10.99
CA GLU A 300 -10.73 32.10 10.17
C GLU A 300 -11.63 33.00 9.29
N GLN A 301 -11.30 34.26 9.02
CA GLN A 301 -12.06 35.12 8.10
C GLN A 301 -11.39 35.29 6.71
N GLU A 302 -10.09 34.97 6.58
CA GLU A 302 -9.36 35.07 5.29
C GLU A 302 -9.52 33.86 4.37
N THR A 303 -9.88 32.68 4.90
CA THR A 303 -10.04 31.44 4.12
C THR A 303 -11.15 31.57 3.09
N ASN A 304 -12.28 32.18 3.46
CA ASN A 304 -13.39 32.42 2.53
C ASN A 304 -13.05 33.43 1.43
N LYS A 305 -12.09 34.34 1.67
CA LYS A 305 -11.67 35.31 0.63
C LYS A 305 -10.70 34.67 -0.36
N ARG A 306 -9.74 33.86 0.12
CA ARG A 306 -8.82 33.10 -0.74
C ARG A 306 -9.52 32.04 -1.57
N GLU A 307 -10.50 31.33 -1.03
CA GLU A 307 -11.27 30.35 -1.81
C GLU A 307 -12.04 31.00 -2.96
N ASN A 308 -12.61 32.19 -2.72
CA ASN A 308 -13.29 32.96 -3.76
C ASN A 308 -12.32 33.57 -4.80
N GLU A 309 -11.10 33.92 -4.41
CA GLU A 309 -10.05 34.38 -5.33
C GLU A 309 -9.51 33.22 -6.18
N ILE A 310 -9.29 32.03 -5.60
CA ILE A 310 -8.90 30.80 -6.31
C ILE A 310 -9.98 30.38 -7.32
N ALA A 311 -11.26 30.47 -6.97
CA ALA A 311 -12.35 30.16 -7.90
C ALA A 311 -12.37 31.12 -9.10
N LYS A 312 -12.10 32.40 -8.89
CA LYS A 312 -12.00 33.40 -9.97
C LYS A 312 -10.76 33.18 -10.85
N GLU A 313 -9.63 32.81 -10.26
CA GLU A 313 -8.41 32.47 -11.01
C GLU A 313 -8.60 31.21 -11.85
N GLN A 314 -9.25 30.17 -11.32
CA GLN A 314 -9.58 28.96 -12.08
C GLN A 314 -10.54 29.26 -13.24
N GLU A 315 -11.52 30.16 -13.05
CA GLU A 315 -12.39 30.60 -14.15
C GLU A 315 -11.60 31.34 -15.24
N GLN A 316 -10.63 32.19 -14.87
CA GLN A 316 -9.76 32.86 -15.83
C GLN A 316 -8.83 31.88 -16.57
N ILE A 317 -8.25 30.91 -15.87
CA ILE A 317 -7.43 29.85 -16.48
C ILE A 317 -8.27 29.03 -17.48
N ASN A 318 -9.51 28.68 -17.12
CA ASN A 318 -10.41 27.97 -18.03
C ASN A 318 -10.77 28.80 -19.27
N LYS A 319 -10.95 30.12 -19.12
CA LYS A 319 -11.12 31.04 -20.27
C LYS A 319 -9.85 31.07 -21.14
N ILE A 320 -8.67 31.20 -20.54
CA ILE A 320 -7.38 31.21 -21.26
C ILE A 320 -7.17 29.90 -22.04
N ASN A 321 -7.44 28.74 -21.42
CA ASN A 321 -7.33 27.43 -22.06
C ASN A 321 -8.32 27.27 -23.24
N LYS A 322 -9.52 27.85 -23.12
CA LYS A 322 -10.50 27.89 -24.22
C LYS A 322 -10.00 28.75 -25.38
N TYR A 323 -9.42 29.92 -25.12
CA TYR A 323 -8.83 30.76 -26.16
C TYR A 323 -7.57 30.14 -26.78
N SER A 324 -6.73 29.47 -25.98
CA SER A 324 -5.56 28.73 -26.47
C SER A 324 -5.98 27.61 -27.43
N SER A 325 -7.04 26.87 -27.10
CA SER A 325 -7.60 25.83 -27.98
C SER A 325 -8.16 26.41 -29.29
N GLN A 326 -8.82 27.58 -29.23
CA GLN A 326 -9.32 28.28 -30.43
C GLN A 326 -8.18 28.80 -31.31
N ILE A 327 -7.11 29.33 -30.71
CA ILE A 327 -5.90 29.76 -31.44
C ILE A 327 -5.22 28.56 -32.12
N MET A 328 -5.17 27.41 -31.45
CA MET A 328 -4.63 26.19 -32.05
C MET A 328 -5.44 25.75 -33.27
N LEU A 329 -6.78 25.79 -33.19
CA LEU A 329 -7.67 25.50 -34.32
C LEU A 329 -7.49 26.50 -35.48
N ILE A 330 -7.37 27.80 -35.19
CA ILE A 330 -7.12 28.83 -36.22
C ILE A 330 -5.78 28.59 -36.91
N ASN A 331 -4.71 28.27 -36.15
CA ASN A 331 -3.40 27.96 -36.73
C ASN A 331 -3.43 26.72 -37.62
N ILE A 332 -4.19 25.68 -37.25
CA ILE A 332 -4.36 24.48 -38.09
C ILE A 332 -5.09 24.84 -39.41
N ILE A 333 -6.12 25.68 -39.35
CA ILE A 333 -6.85 26.13 -40.54
C ILE A 333 -5.95 26.99 -41.44
N LEU A 334 -5.18 27.93 -40.86
CA LEU A 334 -4.25 28.76 -41.61
C LEU A 334 -3.13 27.95 -42.26
N LEU A 335 -2.56 26.98 -41.55
CA LEU A 335 -1.57 26.05 -42.12
C LEU A 335 -2.16 25.26 -43.29
N SER A 336 -3.40 24.80 -43.18
CA SER A 336 -4.10 24.08 -44.25
C SER A 336 -4.32 24.96 -45.49
N LEU A 337 -4.68 26.24 -45.30
CA LEU A 337 -4.83 27.20 -46.40
C LEU A 337 -3.50 27.53 -47.07
N ILE A 338 -2.44 27.73 -46.29
CA ILE A 338 -1.08 27.96 -46.82
C ILE A 338 -0.64 26.74 -47.63
N PHE A 339 -0.84 25.53 -47.12
CA PHE A 339 -0.52 24.30 -47.84
C PHE A 339 -1.30 24.19 -49.16
N GLY A 340 -2.60 24.54 -49.14
CA GLY A 340 -3.43 24.58 -50.34
C GLY A 340 -2.92 25.56 -51.40
N ILE A 341 -2.53 26.79 -51.00
CA ILE A 341 -1.96 27.80 -51.91
C ILE A 341 -0.63 27.31 -52.50
N VAL A 342 0.24 26.73 -51.69
CA VAL A 342 1.51 26.15 -52.16
C VAL A 342 1.24 25.02 -53.16
N PHE A 343 0.24 24.17 -52.91
CA PHE A 343 -0.13 23.09 -53.81
C PHE A 343 -0.70 23.58 -55.14
N ILE A 344 -1.52 24.62 -55.13
CA ILE A 344 -2.07 25.26 -56.35
C ILE A 344 -0.93 25.87 -57.16
N ASN A 345 -0.07 26.68 -56.54
CA ASN A 345 1.07 27.31 -57.21
C ASN A 345 2.06 26.26 -57.74
N PHE A 346 2.26 25.15 -57.01
CA PHE A 346 3.08 24.04 -57.48
C PHE A 346 2.44 23.32 -58.66
N GLY A 347 1.11 23.14 -58.65
CA GLY A 347 0.36 22.60 -59.79
C GLY A 347 0.52 23.47 -61.05
N GLU A 348 0.35 24.78 -60.92
CA GLU A 348 0.56 25.73 -62.03
C GLU A 348 2.00 25.72 -62.54
N PHE A 349 2.99 25.62 -61.63
CA PHE A 349 4.41 25.50 -62.01
C PHE A 349 4.69 24.22 -62.80
N ILE A 350 4.15 23.07 -62.36
CA ILE A 350 4.28 21.81 -63.08
C ILE A 350 3.60 21.91 -64.45
N GLU A 351 2.41 22.50 -64.53
CA GLU A 351 1.70 22.70 -65.80
C GLU A 351 2.51 23.57 -66.77
N GLN A 352 3.09 24.68 -66.29
CA GLN A 352 3.93 25.56 -67.09
C GLN A 352 5.18 24.86 -67.61
N ARG A 353 5.88 24.09 -66.76
CA ARG A 353 7.04 23.29 -67.17
C ARG A 353 6.68 22.18 -68.16
N THR A 354 5.51 21.58 -68.01
CA THR A 354 5.01 20.56 -68.95
C THR A 354 4.71 21.18 -70.32
N LYS A 355 4.11 22.38 -70.35
CA LYS A 355 3.88 23.15 -71.58
C LYS A 355 5.18 23.57 -72.26
N GLU A 356 6.18 24.06 -71.51
CA GLU A 356 7.51 24.38 -72.04
C GLU A 356 8.18 23.15 -72.66
N TRP A 357 8.12 22.00 -71.98
CA TRP A 357 8.71 20.75 -72.47
C TRP A 357 8.06 20.27 -73.77
N LEU A 358 6.73 20.35 -73.89
CA LEU A 358 5.96 20.00 -75.10
C LEU A 358 6.20 20.96 -76.29
N LEU A 359 6.76 22.14 -76.06
CA LEU A 359 7.10 23.08 -77.13
C LEU A 359 8.54 22.88 -77.64
N VAL A 360 9.40 22.24 -76.84
CA VAL A 360 10.82 22.01 -77.15
C VAL A 360 11.07 20.61 -77.71
N ASN A 361 10.24 19.62 -77.34
CA ASN A 361 10.27 18.24 -77.82
C ASN A 361 8.97 17.90 -78.54
#